data_AF-A0A2D9F3N9-F1
#
_entry.id   AF-A0A2D9F3N9-F1
#
_cell.length_a   1.000
_cell.length_b   1.000
_cell.length_c   1.000
_cell.angle_alpha   90.00
_cell.angle_beta   90.00
_cell.angle_gamma   90.00
#
_symmetry.space_group_name_H-M   'P 1'
#
loop_
_entity.id
_entity.type
_entity.pdbx_description
1 polymer ?
#
loop_
_entity_poly.entity_id
_entity_poly.type
_entity_poly.pdbx_seq_one_letter_code
_entity_poly.pdbx_strand_id
1 'polypeptide(L)' 'MVHLLETDAPQSPLLKEALKALDIDAGHVPQDRMRLANARCQSCEHSDACFSWLAGFDGAQDYHWFCPNAQLFDGLAKAA' A
#
# COMPACT_ATOMS: atom_id res chain seq x y z
N MET A 1 31.48 -7.02 14.66
CA MET A 1 31.10 -6.56 13.30
C MET A 1 29.73 -5.92 13.38
N VAL A 2 29.50 -4.93 12.52
CA VAL A 2 28.51 -3.85 12.62
C VAL A 2 27.06 -4.34 12.57
N HIS A 3 26.18 -3.67 13.33
CA HIS A 3 24.72 -3.80 13.34
C HIS A 3 24.12 -3.74 11.93
N LEU A 4 23.20 -4.65 11.60
CA LEU A 4 22.12 -4.39 10.65
C LEU A 4 20.83 -4.82 11.33
N LEU A 5 20.19 -3.83 11.96
CA LEU A 5 18.82 -3.93 12.43
C LEU A 5 17.95 -4.35 11.24
N GLU A 6 17.52 -5.60 11.21
CA GLU A 6 16.32 -6.01 10.48
C GLU A 6 15.11 -5.40 11.22
N THR A 7 15.03 -4.08 11.24
CA THR A 7 13.81 -3.41 11.65
C THR A 7 12.81 -3.65 10.54
N ASP A 8 11.92 -4.60 10.79
CA ASP A 8 10.62 -4.67 10.15
C ASP A 8 9.98 -3.29 10.30
N ALA A 9 10.19 -2.42 9.30
CA ALA A 9 9.73 -1.04 9.37
C ALA A 9 8.21 -1.11 9.55
N PRO A 10 7.65 -0.41 10.55
CA PRO A 10 6.23 -0.53 10.87
C PRO A 10 5.40 -0.33 9.60
N GLN A 11 4.44 -1.22 9.36
CA GLN A 11 3.61 -1.16 8.17
C GLN A 11 2.83 0.16 8.15
N SER A 12 2.85 0.85 7.02
CA SER A 12 2.08 2.07 6.80
C SER A 12 0.60 1.77 7.05
N PRO A 13 -0.09 2.56 7.89
CA PRO A 13 -1.52 2.42 8.09
C PRO A 13 -2.31 2.50 6.78
N LEU A 14 -1.89 3.37 5.87
CA LEU A 14 -2.52 3.51 4.55
C LEU A 14 -2.33 2.26 3.68
N LEU A 15 -1.16 1.62 3.74
CA LEU A 15 -0.96 0.35 3.03
C LEU A 15 -1.89 -0.73 3.59
N LYS A 16 -1.98 -0.86 4.91
CA LYS A 16 -2.85 -1.86 5.54
C LYS A 16 -4.30 -1.68 5.12
N GLU A 17 -4.82 -0.46 5.17
CA GLU A 17 -6.20 -0.18 4.76
C GLU A 17 -6.42 -0.33 3.25
N ALA A 18 -5.43 0.00 2.41
CA ALA A 18 -5.52 -0.23 0.97
C ALA A 18 -5.59 -1.72 0.61
N LEU A 19 -4.76 -2.56 1.23
CA LEU A 19 -4.82 -4.01 1.01
C LEU A 19 -6.18 -4.57 1.40
N LYS A 20 -6.73 -4.12 2.54
CA LYS A 20 -8.07 -4.51 3.00
C LYS A 20 -9.17 -4.02 2.05
N ALA A 21 -9.11 -2.78 1.60
CA ALA A 21 -10.10 -2.20 0.69
C ALA A 21 -10.13 -2.91 -0.67
N LEU A 22 -8.99 -3.45 -1.10
CA LEU A 22 -8.83 -4.17 -2.37
C LEU A 22 -8.89 -5.71 -2.22
N ASP A 23 -9.23 -6.21 -1.03
CA ASP A 23 -9.30 -7.65 -0.71
C ASP A 23 -8.01 -8.43 -1.05
N ILE A 24 -6.86 -7.79 -0.83
CA ILE A 24 -5.53 -8.41 -1.06
C ILE A 24 -5.06 -9.06 0.24
N ASP A 25 -4.90 -10.39 0.21
CA ASP A 25 -4.30 -11.13 1.31
C ASP A 25 -2.78 -10.91 1.37
N ALA A 26 -2.34 -10.12 2.36
CA ALA A 26 -0.94 -9.82 2.62
C ALA A 26 -0.07 -11.09 2.84
N GLY A 27 -0.65 -12.19 3.32
CA GLY A 27 0.07 -13.45 3.54
C GLY A 27 0.56 -14.13 2.27
N HIS A 28 -0.05 -13.82 1.13
CA HIS A 28 0.32 -14.35 -0.19
C HIS A 28 1.17 -13.38 -1.02
N VAL A 29 1.48 -12.19 -0.49
CA VAL A 29 2.32 -11.21 -1.18
C VAL A 29 3.79 -11.48 -0.89
N PRO A 30 4.66 -11.60 -1.93
CA PRO A 30 6.09 -11.72 -1.72
C PRO A 30 6.65 -10.58 -0.85
N GLN A 31 7.48 -10.91 0.14
CA GLN A 31 7.95 -9.96 1.16
C GLN A 31 8.62 -8.72 0.56
N ASP A 32 9.40 -8.88 -0.53
CA ASP A 32 10.03 -7.74 -1.20
C ASP A 32 9.03 -6.77 -1.85
N ARG A 33 7.93 -7.30 -2.40
CA ARG A 33 6.84 -6.47 -2.93
C ARG A 33 6.11 -5.74 -1.80
N MET A 34 5.87 -6.43 -0.68
CA MET A 34 5.26 -5.82 0.50
C MET A 34 6.15 -4.71 1.08
N ARG A 35 7.47 -4.94 1.17
CA ARG A 35 8.44 -3.94 1.63
C ARG A 35 8.48 -2.72 0.72
N LEU A 36 8.48 -2.94 -0.61
CA LEU A 36 8.44 -1.85 -1.59
C LEU A 36 7.14 -1.04 -1.50
N ALA A 37 6.00 -1.72 -1.41
CA ALA A 37 4.71 -1.06 -1.25
C ALA A 37 4.66 -0.23 0.03
N ASN A 38 5.20 -0.78 1.12
CA ASN A 38 5.26 -0.13 2.44
C ASN A 38 6.10 1.15 2.38
N ALA A 39 7.31 1.07 1.83
CA ALA A 39 8.19 2.22 1.68
C ALA A 39 7.51 3.34 0.88
N ARG A 40 6.85 2.99 -0.23
CA ARG A 40 6.10 3.97 -1.05
C ARG A 40 4.96 4.63 -0.28
N CYS A 41 4.18 3.87 0.49
CA CYS A 41 3.09 4.42 1.28
C CYS A 41 3.58 5.29 2.47
N GLN A 42 4.78 5.05 3.01
CA GLN A 42 5.34 5.85 4.10
C GLN A 42 5.79 7.24 3.66
N SER A 43 6.24 7.40 2.41
CA SER A 43 6.74 8.67 1.87
C SER A 43 5.87 9.26 0.76
N CYS A 44 4.62 8.81 0.63
CA CYS A 44 3.74 9.25 -0.45
C CYS A 44 3.21 10.66 -0.20
N GLU A 45 3.40 11.56 -1.17
CA GLU A 45 2.87 12.94 -1.12
C GLU A 45 1.36 13.01 -1.35
N HIS A 46 0.72 11.93 -1.81
CA HIS A 46 -0.72 11.84 -2.09
C HIS A 46 -1.51 11.13 -0.98
N SER A 47 -1.02 11.15 0.27
CA SER A 47 -1.67 10.47 1.40
C SER A 47 -3.11 10.94 1.64
N ASP A 48 -3.41 12.22 1.41
CA ASP A 48 -4.74 12.79 1.61
C ASP A 48 -5.75 12.29 0.56
N ALA A 49 -5.29 12.15 -0.69
CA ALA A 49 -6.10 11.56 -1.75
C ALA A 49 -6.35 10.08 -1.47
N CYS A 50 -5.34 9.36 -0.98
CA CYS A 50 -5.48 7.97 -0.55
C CYS A 50 -6.50 7.82 0.58
N PHE A 51 -6.42 8.67 1.61
CA PHE A 51 -7.39 8.67 2.70
C PHE A 51 -8.81 8.95 2.20
N SER A 52 -8.98 9.94 1.32
CA SER A 52 -10.30 10.31 0.79
C SER A 52 -10.93 9.18 -0.02
N TRP A 53 -10.12 8.47 -0.82
CA TRP A 53 -10.54 7.27 -1.54
C TRP A 53 -10.90 6.12 -0.60
N LEU A 54 -10.04 5.82 0.39
CA LEU A 54 -10.28 4.77 1.40
C LEU A 54 -11.53 5.03 2.26
N ALA A 55 -11.81 6.29 2.55
CA ALA A 55 -12.99 6.71 3.32
C ALA A 55 -14.29 6.67 2.49
N GLY A 56 -14.20 6.49 1.16
CA GLY A 56 -15.36 6.47 0.27
C GLY A 56 -16.05 7.84 0.16
N PHE A 57 -15.31 8.94 0.25
CA PHE A 57 -15.91 10.27 0.11
C PHE A 57 -16.47 10.50 -1.30
N ASP A 58 -17.63 11.14 -1.38
CA ASP A 58 -18.24 11.52 -2.65
C ASP A 58 -17.28 12.39 -3.47
N GLY A 59 -17.03 11.98 -4.72
CA GLY A 59 -16.10 12.67 -5.61
C GLY A 59 -14.62 12.33 -5.40
N ALA A 60 -14.29 11.36 -4.53
CA ALA A 60 -12.93 10.85 -4.44
C ALA A 60 -12.47 10.30 -5.81
N GLN A 61 -11.25 10.66 -6.19
CA GLN A 61 -10.63 10.13 -7.40
C GLN A 61 -10.35 8.64 -7.22
N ASP A 62 -10.45 7.90 -8.32
CA ASP A 62 -10.01 6.52 -8.36
C ASP A 62 -8.50 6.44 -8.04
N TYR A 63 -8.09 5.44 -7.25
CA TYR A 63 -6.71 5.35 -6.74
C TYR A 63 -5.65 5.22 -7.83
N HIS A 64 -6.01 4.77 -9.04
CA HIS A 64 -5.07 4.66 -10.15
C HIS A 64 -4.51 6.03 -10.59
N TRP A 65 -5.16 7.13 -10.26
CA TRP A 65 -4.71 8.48 -10.62
C TRP A 65 -3.62 9.04 -9.71
N PHE A 66 -3.50 8.55 -8.48
CA PHE A 66 -2.56 9.12 -7.49
C PHE A 66 -1.70 8.08 -6.78
N CYS A 67 -2.09 6.81 -6.76
CA CYS A 67 -1.41 5.81 -5.95
C CYS A 67 -0.19 5.22 -6.69
N PRO A 68 1.04 5.37 -6.17
CA PRO A 68 2.24 4.81 -6.79
C PRO A 68 2.30 3.28 -6.72
N ASN A 69 1.40 2.66 -5.95
CA ASN A 69 1.25 1.20 -5.86
C ASN A 69 0.12 0.65 -6.74
N ALA A 70 -0.57 1.47 -7.53
CA ALA A 70 -1.78 1.03 -8.23
C ALA A 70 -1.54 -0.22 -9.10
N GLN A 71 -0.54 -0.17 -9.98
CA GLN A 71 -0.18 -1.32 -10.82
C GLN A 71 0.22 -2.56 -10.02
N LEU A 72 0.88 -2.39 -8.86
CA LEU A 72 1.23 -3.50 -7.99
C LEU A 72 -0.04 -4.13 -7.41
N PHE A 73 -0.96 -3.30 -6.90
CA PHE A 73 -2.22 -3.78 -6.34
C PHE A 73 -3.08 -4.49 -7.38
N ASP A 74 -3.18 -3.96 -8.60
CA ASP A 74 -3.91 -4.62 -9.70
C ASP A 74 -3.36 -6.01 -10.01
N GLY A 75 -2.03 -6.15 -9.97
CA GLY A 75 -1.37 -7.42 -10.18
C GLY A 75 -1.59 -8.42 -9.05
N LEU A 76 -1.76 -7.94 -7.82
CA LEU A 76 -2.02 -8.78 -6.65
C LEU A 76 -3.50 -9.20 -6.56
N ALA A 77 -4.44 -8.29 -6.80
CA ALA A 77 -5.87 -8.58 -6.78
C ALA A 77 -6.30 -9.60 -7.85
N LYS A 78 -5.62 -9.64 -9.00
CA LYS A 78 -5.84 -10.64 -10.06
C LYS A 78 -5.28 -12.03 -9.73
N ALA A 79 -4.38 -12.11 -8.75
CA ALA A 79 -3.71 -13.33 -8.35
C ALA A 79 -4.33 -13.96 -7.08
N ALA A 80 -5.29 -13.27 -6.45
CA ALA A 80 -6.05 -13.72 -5.30
C ALA A 80 -7.26 -14.58 -5.70
#